data_AF-A0A929XBP4-F1
#
_entry.id   AF-A0A929XBP4-F1
#
_cell.length_a   1.000
_cell.length_b   1.000
_cell.length_c   1.000
_cell.angle_alpha   90.00
_cell.angle_beta   90.00
_cell.angle_gamma   90.00
#
_symmetry.space_group_name_H-M   'P 1'
#
loop_
_entity.id
_entity.type
_entity.pdbx_description
1 polymer ?
#
loop_
_entity_poly.entity_id
_entity_poly.type
_entity_poly.pdbx_seq_one_letter_code
_entity_poly.pdbx_strand_id
1 'polypeptide(L)'
;MKRLFLALFACIYAQAEEKKYADIVQGNSDVWGNARLENIDSYGSGFGPLFVQLQSSGFFAWLALGAVLGAIVAFIGHYAIVGPKHFDHHAGKPIYAFNKFERLYHLVAAVAWAILVPTGLIMMFGEEFGGGAFVKFCKDIHGLATIAFAISVVPMFLLWFWRMLPRAYDIRWMMIVGGYLSKKKRAIPAGKFNAGQKAWFWVATLGGIVMIATGASMFFLDYDIPAMRSALGMSQIE
;
A
#
# COMPACT_ATOMS: atom_id res chain seq x y z
N MET A 1 0.34 37.45 12.14
CA MET A 1 0.27 37.10 13.58
C MET A 1 -1.01 36.37 13.98
N LYS A 2 -2.22 36.81 13.60
CA LYS A 2 -3.49 36.12 13.97
C LYS A 2 -3.65 34.68 13.43
N ARG A 3 -3.15 34.38 12.22
CA ARG A 3 -3.23 33.01 11.63
C ARG A 3 -2.29 31.98 12.28
N LEU A 4 -1.16 32.44 12.83
CA LEU A 4 -0.21 31.59 13.55
C LEU A 4 -0.74 31.25 14.96
N PHE A 5 -1.44 32.20 15.59
CA PHE A 5 -2.08 32.02 16.89
C PHE A 5 -3.27 31.06 16.83
N LEU A 6 -4.09 31.12 15.76
CA LEU A 6 -5.18 30.15 15.53
C LEU A 6 -4.68 28.73 15.22
N ALA A 7 -3.55 28.58 14.51
CA ALA A 7 -2.95 27.27 14.26
C ALA A 7 -2.38 26.64 15.54
N LEU A 8 -1.72 27.45 16.38
CA LEU A 8 -1.22 27.02 17.70
C LEU A 8 -2.37 26.67 18.66
N PHE A 9 -3.48 27.42 18.64
CA PHE A 9 -4.66 27.12 19.47
C PHE A 9 -5.37 25.84 19.02
N ALA A 10 -5.42 25.56 17.71
CA ALA A 10 -5.95 24.30 17.17
C ALA A 10 -5.07 23.09 17.53
N CYS A 11 -3.74 23.24 17.55
CA CYS A 11 -2.82 22.19 18.00
C CYS A 11 -2.93 21.90 19.51
N ILE A 12 -3.14 22.93 20.34
CA ILE A 12 -3.30 22.78 21.80
C ILE A 12 -4.66 22.18 22.15
N TYR A 13 -5.73 22.54 21.44
CA TYR A 13 -7.05 21.89 21.59
C TYR A 13 -7.05 20.44 21.09
N ALA A 14 -6.32 20.14 20.01
CA ALA A 14 -6.13 18.76 19.55
C ALA A 14 -5.36 17.90 20.57
N GLN A 15 -4.37 18.45 21.27
CA GLN A 15 -3.66 17.75 22.36
C GLN A 15 -4.49 17.55 23.62
N ALA A 16 -5.40 18.47 23.94
CA ALA A 16 -6.25 18.37 25.12
C ALA A 16 -7.37 17.31 24.97
N GLU A 17 -7.93 17.16 23.76
CA GLU A 17 -8.80 16.02 23.45
C GLU A 17 -8.02 14.70 23.36
N GLU A 18 -6.74 14.74 22.95
CA GLU A 18 -5.90 13.54 22.84
C GLU A 18 -5.67 12.85 24.18
N LYS A 19 -5.65 13.57 25.32
CA LYS A 19 -5.46 12.94 26.64
C LYS A 19 -6.71 12.19 27.10
N LYS A 20 -7.90 12.77 26.83
CA LYS A 20 -9.19 12.12 27.11
C LYS A 20 -9.49 10.98 26.13
N TYR A 21 -9.03 11.09 24.87
CA TYR A 21 -9.01 9.99 23.90
C TYR A 21 -7.98 8.92 24.26
N ALA A 22 -6.80 9.29 24.76
CA ALA A 22 -5.78 8.37 25.21
C ALA A 22 -6.23 7.59 26.45
N ASP A 23 -6.96 8.21 27.38
CA ASP A 23 -7.53 7.51 28.54
C ASP A 23 -8.65 6.53 28.13
N ILE A 24 -9.40 6.82 27.05
CA ILE A 24 -10.36 5.88 26.44
C ILE A 24 -9.62 4.74 25.70
N VAL A 25 -8.56 5.07 24.96
CA VAL A 25 -7.75 4.13 24.16
C VAL A 25 -6.81 3.27 25.02
N GLN A 26 -6.44 3.70 26.23
CA GLN A 26 -5.50 2.99 27.13
C GLN A 26 -6.16 2.35 28.36
N GLY A 27 -7.49 2.36 28.45
CA GLY A 27 -8.22 1.70 29.54
C GLY A 27 -9.63 1.20 29.20
N ASN A 28 -10.18 1.55 28.04
CA ASN A 28 -11.51 1.12 27.59
C ASN A 28 -11.54 0.81 26.08
N SER A 29 -10.38 0.50 25.50
CA SER A 29 -10.26 -0.11 24.18
C SER A 29 -10.37 -1.61 24.36
N ASP A 30 -11.19 -2.26 23.53
CA ASP A 30 -11.28 -3.72 23.52
C ASP A 30 -9.86 -4.30 23.33
N VAL A 31 -9.03 -3.69 22.49
CA VAL A 31 -7.66 -4.17 22.18
C VAL A 31 -6.63 -3.95 23.29
N TRP A 32 -6.70 -2.83 24.02
CA TRP A 32 -5.65 -2.43 24.98
C TRP A 32 -6.07 -2.56 26.45
N GLY A 33 -7.34 -2.93 26.71
CA GLY A 33 -7.91 -3.25 28.02
C GLY A 33 -7.89 -4.75 28.34
N ASN A 34 -9.00 -5.27 28.86
CA ASN A 34 -9.12 -6.68 29.29
C ASN A 34 -8.95 -7.67 28.12
N ALA A 35 -9.41 -7.35 26.92
CA ALA A 35 -9.33 -8.30 25.82
C ALA A 35 -7.91 -8.52 25.28
N ARG A 36 -6.94 -7.64 25.60
CA ARG A 36 -5.51 -7.97 25.41
C ARG A 36 -5.14 -9.23 26.17
N LEU A 37 -5.60 -9.34 27.42
CA LEU A 37 -5.32 -10.47 28.29
C LEU A 37 -6.13 -11.70 27.88
N GLU A 38 -7.38 -11.53 27.48
CA GLU A 38 -8.26 -12.63 27.04
C GLU A 38 -7.82 -13.24 25.70
N ASN A 39 -7.25 -12.44 24.79
CA ASN A 39 -6.76 -12.93 23.49
C ASN A 39 -5.33 -13.49 23.52
N ILE A 40 -4.61 -13.41 24.65
CA ILE A 40 -3.26 -13.99 24.77
C ILE A 40 -3.26 -15.48 24.45
N ASP A 41 -4.27 -16.22 24.91
CA ASP A 41 -4.36 -17.67 24.71
C ASP A 41 -4.59 -18.04 23.23
N SER A 42 -5.24 -17.16 22.46
CA SER A 42 -5.43 -17.33 21.01
C SER A 42 -4.11 -17.28 20.24
N TYR A 43 -3.09 -16.58 20.73
CA TYR A 43 -1.75 -16.60 20.14
C TYR A 43 -0.97 -17.87 20.45
N GLY A 44 -1.43 -18.70 21.40
CA GLY A 44 -0.77 -19.95 21.80
C GLY A 44 -1.05 -21.15 20.89
N SER A 45 -1.97 -21.03 19.92
CA SER A 45 -2.39 -22.14 19.06
C SER A 45 -2.47 -21.75 17.58
N GLY A 46 -2.48 -22.76 16.68
CA GLY A 46 -2.58 -22.55 15.24
C GLY A 46 -1.42 -21.74 14.63
N PHE A 47 -1.74 -20.72 13.84
CA PHE A 47 -0.75 -19.84 13.19
C PHE A 47 -0.20 -18.74 14.12
N GLY A 48 -0.84 -18.51 15.28
CA GLY A 48 -0.47 -17.47 16.24
C GLY A 48 1.00 -17.50 16.67
N PRO A 49 1.54 -18.64 17.14
CA PRO A 49 2.93 -18.71 17.60
C PRO A 49 3.94 -18.38 16.51
N LEU A 50 3.72 -18.91 15.30
CA LEU A 50 4.58 -18.65 14.15
C LEU A 50 4.53 -17.17 13.73
N PHE A 51 3.34 -16.59 13.66
CA PHE A 51 3.18 -15.17 13.32
C PHE A 51 3.91 -14.27 14.32
N VAL A 52 3.72 -14.50 15.62
CA VAL A 52 4.38 -13.73 16.68
C VAL A 52 5.90 -13.90 16.61
N GLN A 53 6.41 -15.11 16.35
CA GLN A 53 7.84 -15.35 16.16
C GLN A 53 8.40 -14.57 14.95
N LEU A 54 7.71 -14.60 13.81
CA LEU A 54 8.14 -13.88 12.60
C LEU A 54 8.07 -12.36 12.81
N GLN A 55 7.02 -11.86 13.45
CA GLN A 55 6.88 -10.44 13.76
C GLN A 55 7.95 -9.97 14.76
N SER A 56 8.15 -10.68 15.87
CA SER A 56 9.09 -10.29 16.93
C SER A 56 10.56 -10.42 16.52
N SER A 57 10.89 -11.34 15.62
CA SER A 57 12.25 -11.46 15.05
C SER A 57 12.58 -10.35 14.03
N GLY A 58 11.62 -9.48 13.71
CA GLY A 58 11.77 -8.46 12.67
C GLY A 58 11.74 -9.02 11.24
N PHE A 59 11.39 -10.30 11.06
CA PHE A 59 11.42 -10.97 9.75
C PHE A 59 10.63 -10.19 8.69
N PHE A 60 9.41 -9.74 9.00
CA PHE A 60 8.59 -8.98 8.05
C PHE A 60 9.19 -7.62 7.70
N ALA A 61 9.82 -6.95 8.68
CA ALA A 61 10.46 -5.67 8.45
C ALA A 61 11.66 -5.80 7.51
N TRP A 62 12.53 -6.78 7.78
CA TRP A 62 13.66 -7.09 6.91
C TRP A 62 13.24 -7.61 5.54
N LEU A 63 12.16 -8.39 5.45
CA LEU A 63 11.58 -8.82 4.18
C LEU A 63 11.11 -7.63 3.34
N ALA A 64 10.39 -6.69 3.96
CA ALA A 64 9.92 -5.47 3.28
C ALA A 64 11.08 -4.60 2.81
N LEU A 65 12.07 -4.36 3.68
CA LEU A 65 13.27 -3.60 3.32
C LEU A 65 14.05 -4.28 2.18
N GLY A 66 14.26 -5.61 2.28
CA GLY A 66 14.91 -6.41 1.26
C GLY A 66 14.19 -6.35 -0.08
N ALA A 67 12.85 -6.38 -0.08
CA ALA A 67 12.05 -6.25 -1.31
C ALA A 67 12.23 -4.87 -1.97
N VAL A 68 12.23 -3.79 -1.18
CA VAL A 68 12.45 -2.42 -1.67
C VAL A 68 13.86 -2.26 -2.25
N LEU A 69 14.89 -2.66 -1.49
CA LEU A 69 16.28 -2.60 -1.94
C LEU A 69 16.51 -3.50 -3.16
N GLY A 70 15.92 -4.69 -3.17
CA GLY A 70 15.98 -5.62 -4.29
C GLY A 70 15.39 -5.03 -5.56
N ALA A 71 14.24 -4.34 -5.47
CA ALA A 71 13.66 -3.64 -6.62
C ALA A 71 14.59 -2.53 -7.14
N ILE A 72 15.14 -1.69 -6.24
CA ILE A 72 16.07 -0.62 -6.61
C ILE A 72 17.30 -1.19 -7.31
N VAL A 73 17.94 -2.20 -6.73
CA VAL A 73 19.12 -2.86 -7.30
C VAL A 73 18.77 -3.50 -8.65
N ALA A 74 17.60 -4.13 -8.79
CA ALA A 74 17.16 -4.72 -10.05
C ALA A 74 17.01 -3.66 -11.16
N PHE A 75 16.42 -2.49 -10.85
CA PHE A 75 16.29 -1.40 -11.84
C PHE A 75 17.63 -0.76 -12.20
N ILE A 76 18.51 -0.52 -11.21
CA ILE A 76 19.86 -0.01 -11.45
C ILE A 76 20.66 -1.01 -12.30
N GLY A 77 20.63 -2.29 -11.94
CA GLY A 77 21.29 -3.37 -12.67
C GLY A 77 20.76 -3.50 -14.10
N HIS A 78 19.43 -3.45 -14.29
CA HIS A 78 18.83 -3.43 -15.61
C HIS A 78 19.34 -2.23 -16.43
N TYR A 79 19.34 -1.03 -15.85
CA TYR A 79 19.83 0.17 -16.52
C TYR A 79 21.31 0.05 -16.91
N ALA A 80 22.16 -0.45 -16.02
CA ALA A 80 23.59 -0.61 -16.28
C ALA A 80 23.90 -1.68 -17.34
N ILE A 81 23.19 -2.82 -17.29
CA ILE A 81 23.49 -3.97 -18.16
C ILE A 81 22.84 -3.82 -19.54
N VAL A 82 21.55 -3.47 -19.58
CA VAL A 82 20.76 -3.42 -20.82
C VAL A 82 20.69 -1.99 -21.38
N GLY A 83 20.49 -1.00 -20.52
CA GLY A 83 20.33 0.40 -20.91
C GLY A 83 18.94 0.77 -21.45
N PRO A 84 18.66 2.08 -21.57
CA PRO A 84 17.38 2.58 -22.07
C PRO A 84 17.22 2.34 -23.58
N LYS A 85 16.02 1.94 -23.99
CA LYS A 85 15.65 1.84 -25.41
C LYS A 85 15.06 3.17 -25.87
N HIS A 86 15.72 3.80 -26.84
CA HIS A 86 15.23 5.03 -27.45
C HIS A 86 14.36 4.72 -28.67
N PHE A 87 13.18 5.34 -28.73
CA PHE A 87 12.27 5.29 -29.87
C PHE A 87 12.04 6.71 -30.38
N ASP A 88 11.78 6.86 -31.68
CA ASP A 88 11.41 8.16 -32.24
C ASP A 88 9.95 8.47 -31.86
N HIS A 89 9.75 9.57 -31.14
CA HIS A 89 8.44 10.03 -30.67
C HIS A 89 7.84 11.14 -31.57
N HIS A 90 8.57 11.59 -32.59
CA HIS A 90 8.17 12.67 -33.50
C HIS A 90 7.68 12.18 -34.86
N ALA A 91 7.81 10.89 -35.15
CA ALA A 91 7.41 10.28 -36.43
C ALA A 91 5.89 10.28 -36.70
N GLY A 92 5.03 10.69 -35.76
CA GLY A 92 3.58 10.62 -35.93
C GLY A 92 2.77 11.60 -35.08
N LYS A 93 1.47 11.70 -35.39
CA LYS A 93 0.52 12.48 -34.59
C LYS A 93 0.31 11.80 -33.23
N PRO A 94 0.29 12.55 -32.11
CA PRO A 94 0.04 11.97 -30.79
C PRO A 94 -1.35 11.33 -30.76
N ILE A 95 -1.43 10.15 -30.14
CA ILE A 95 -2.68 9.42 -29.96
C ILE A 95 -3.19 9.58 -28.53
N TYR A 96 -4.51 9.68 -28.38
CA TYR A 96 -5.12 9.80 -27.07
C TYR A 96 -5.23 8.44 -26.39
N ALA A 97 -4.22 8.07 -25.62
CA ALA A 97 -4.12 6.74 -25.02
C ALA A 97 -5.06 6.53 -23.81
N PHE A 98 -5.26 7.57 -22.99
CA PHE A 98 -6.06 7.52 -21.76
C PHE A 98 -6.96 8.74 -21.63
N ASN A 99 -8.18 8.53 -21.15
CA ASN A 99 -9.13 9.60 -20.91
C ASN A 99 -8.81 10.40 -19.63
N LYS A 100 -9.44 11.56 -19.46
CA LYS A 100 -9.20 12.45 -18.31
C LYS A 100 -9.54 11.78 -16.97
N PHE A 101 -10.58 10.94 -16.96
CA PHE A 101 -11.05 10.23 -15.78
C PHE A 101 -10.07 9.12 -15.36
N GLU A 102 -9.58 8.32 -16.31
CA GLU A 102 -8.50 7.33 -16.10
C GLU A 102 -7.25 8.01 -15.51
N ARG A 103 -6.85 9.17 -16.05
CA ARG A 103 -5.69 9.92 -15.56
C ARG A 103 -5.89 10.50 -14.17
N LEU A 104 -7.10 10.99 -13.86
CA LEU A 104 -7.42 11.59 -12.56
C LEU A 104 -7.29 10.56 -11.44
N TYR A 105 -7.97 9.42 -11.54
CA TYR A 105 -7.90 8.40 -10.49
C TYR A 105 -6.52 7.76 -10.37
N HIS A 106 -5.83 7.58 -11.49
CA HIS A 106 -4.42 7.16 -11.44
C HIS A 106 -3.54 8.18 -10.72
N LEU A 107 -3.76 9.49 -10.93
CA LEU A 107 -3.02 10.53 -10.22
C LEU A 107 -3.32 10.50 -8.71
N VAL A 108 -4.59 10.37 -8.31
CA VAL A 108 -4.98 10.25 -6.90
C VAL A 108 -4.30 9.03 -6.27
N ALA A 109 -4.36 7.87 -6.95
CA ALA A 109 -3.70 6.65 -6.49
C ALA A 109 -2.18 6.81 -6.37
N ALA A 110 -1.54 7.45 -7.36
CA ALA A 110 -0.09 7.65 -7.38
C ALA A 110 0.37 8.58 -6.24
N VAL A 111 -0.36 9.68 -6.00
CA VAL A 111 -0.06 10.61 -4.89
C VAL A 111 -0.26 9.92 -3.55
N ALA A 112 -1.37 9.20 -3.37
CA ALA A 112 -1.62 8.45 -2.14
C ALA A 112 -0.54 7.38 -1.91
N TRP A 113 -0.17 6.62 -2.93
CA TRP A 113 0.87 5.60 -2.86
C TRP A 113 2.25 6.18 -2.50
N ALA A 114 2.60 7.34 -3.08
CA ALA A 114 3.86 8.03 -2.79
C ALA A 114 3.95 8.53 -1.33
N ILE A 115 2.81 8.64 -0.65
CA ILE A 115 2.73 8.96 0.78
C ILE A 115 2.71 7.67 1.62
N LEU A 116 1.90 6.69 1.23
CA LEU A 116 1.68 5.44 1.98
C LEU A 116 2.95 4.61 2.12
N VAL A 117 3.72 4.44 1.05
CA VAL A 117 4.92 3.58 1.10
C VAL A 117 5.99 4.12 2.05
N PRO A 118 6.42 5.39 1.96
CA PRO A 118 7.41 5.92 2.90
C PRO A 118 6.90 5.95 4.34
N THR A 119 5.66 6.40 4.56
CA THR A 119 5.11 6.49 5.92
C THR A 119 4.92 5.12 6.56
N GLY A 120 4.50 4.10 5.80
CA GLY A 120 4.39 2.72 6.29
C GLY A 120 5.74 2.12 6.67
N LEU A 121 6.79 2.37 5.87
CA LEU A 121 8.16 1.95 6.21
C LEU A 121 8.67 2.66 7.47
N ILE A 122 8.42 3.97 7.62
CA ILE A 122 8.81 4.71 8.83
C ILE A 122 8.11 4.17 10.07
N MET A 123 6.82 3.83 9.97
CA MET A 123 6.07 3.23 11.09
C MET A 123 6.61 1.84 11.44
N MET A 124 7.00 1.04 10.44
CA MET A 124 7.56 -0.29 10.63
C MET A 124 8.91 -0.28 11.38
N PHE A 125 9.73 0.75 11.14
CA PHE A 125 11.01 0.99 11.79
C PHE A 125 10.95 2.18 12.78
N GLY A 126 9.81 2.32 13.48
CA GLY A 126 9.54 3.52 14.27
C GLY A 126 10.57 3.79 15.37
N GLU A 127 11.18 2.74 15.93
CA GLU A 127 12.22 2.86 16.95
C GLU A 127 13.52 3.43 16.36
N GLU A 128 13.91 2.97 15.17
CA GLU A 128 15.10 3.45 14.45
C GLU A 128 14.99 4.93 14.03
N PHE A 129 13.76 5.42 13.85
CA PHE A 129 13.48 6.83 13.58
C PHE A 129 13.27 7.68 14.85
N GLY A 130 13.52 7.12 16.04
CA GLY A 130 13.43 7.83 17.32
C GLY A 130 12.00 8.01 17.85
N GLY A 131 11.02 7.35 17.23
CA GLY A 131 9.63 7.38 17.66
C GLY A 131 9.00 8.77 17.73
N GLY A 132 8.12 8.96 18.71
CA GLY A 132 7.60 10.28 19.09
C GLY A 132 6.83 11.00 17.98
N ALA A 133 7.02 12.33 17.91
CA ALA A 133 6.22 13.21 17.06
C ALA A 133 6.36 12.91 15.56
N PHE A 134 7.54 12.48 15.11
CA PHE A 134 7.78 12.19 13.69
C PHE A 134 7.03 10.93 13.23
N VAL A 135 7.17 9.83 13.96
CA VAL A 135 6.47 8.58 13.64
C VAL A 135 4.95 8.76 13.77
N LYS A 136 4.50 9.54 14.76
CA LYS A 136 3.08 9.89 14.89
C LYS A 136 2.56 10.70 13.69
N PHE A 137 3.32 11.70 13.23
CA PHE A 137 2.97 12.45 12.03
C PHE A 137 2.87 11.54 10.79
N CYS A 138 3.81 10.60 10.63
CA CYS A 138 3.74 9.61 9.56
C CYS A 138 2.50 8.74 9.66
N LYS A 139 2.13 8.27 10.85
CA LYS A 139 0.90 7.50 11.10
C LYS A 139 -0.36 8.29 10.68
N ASP A 140 -0.46 9.55 11.08
CA ASP A 140 -1.65 10.37 10.80
C ASP A 140 -1.80 10.64 9.30
N ILE A 141 -0.69 10.98 8.62
CA ILE A 141 -0.68 11.19 7.17
C ILE A 141 -0.89 9.87 6.39
N HIS A 142 -0.40 8.74 6.90
CA HIS A 142 -0.66 7.42 6.32
C HIS A 142 -2.17 7.12 6.34
N GLY A 143 -2.83 7.33 7.48
CA GLY A 143 -4.28 7.15 7.60
C GLY A 143 -5.08 8.00 6.61
N LEU A 144 -4.73 9.28 6.46
CA LEU A 144 -5.39 10.16 5.48
C LEU A 144 -5.16 9.72 4.03
N ALA A 145 -3.94 9.31 3.69
CA ALA A 145 -3.60 8.83 2.35
C ALA A 145 -4.32 7.52 2.00
N THR A 146 -4.59 6.65 2.98
CA THR A 146 -5.35 5.41 2.80
C THR A 146 -6.75 5.68 2.24
N ILE A 147 -7.42 6.75 2.70
CA ILE A 147 -8.75 7.13 2.22
C ILE A 147 -8.69 7.48 0.73
N ALA A 148 -7.72 8.32 0.33
CA ALA A 148 -7.53 8.70 -1.06
C ALA A 148 -7.21 7.48 -1.95
N PHE A 149 -6.35 6.58 -1.46
CA PHE A 149 -6.02 5.34 -2.16
C PHE A 149 -7.26 4.45 -2.34
N ALA A 150 -8.02 4.20 -1.27
CA ALA A 150 -9.22 3.36 -1.31
C ALA A 150 -10.27 3.87 -2.31
N ILE A 151 -10.53 5.18 -2.32
CA ILE A 151 -11.45 5.82 -3.27
C ILE A 151 -10.97 5.64 -4.72
N SER A 152 -9.65 5.64 -4.94
CA SER A 152 -9.08 5.58 -6.29
C SER A 152 -9.06 4.19 -6.93
N VAL A 153 -8.95 3.13 -6.12
CA VAL A 153 -8.80 1.75 -6.60
C VAL A 153 -10.06 1.26 -7.34
N VAL A 154 -11.25 1.54 -6.80
CA VAL A 154 -12.52 1.03 -7.38
C VAL A 154 -12.75 1.54 -8.81
N PRO A 155 -12.70 2.86 -9.10
CA PRO A 155 -12.87 3.35 -10.46
C PRO A 155 -11.78 2.83 -11.41
N MET A 156 -10.52 2.76 -10.96
CA MET A 156 -9.43 2.24 -11.80
C MET A 156 -9.66 0.78 -12.19
N PHE A 157 -10.09 -0.06 -11.25
CA PHE A 157 -10.43 -1.45 -11.51
C PHE A 157 -11.53 -1.55 -12.57
N LEU A 158 -12.65 -0.85 -12.38
CA LEU A 158 -13.79 -0.91 -13.30
C LEU A 158 -13.43 -0.44 -14.71
N LEU A 159 -12.63 0.63 -14.84
CA LEU A 159 -12.23 1.19 -16.13
C LEU A 159 -11.30 0.25 -16.92
N TRP A 160 -10.45 -0.50 -16.23
CA TRP A 160 -9.39 -1.29 -16.86
C TRP A 160 -9.65 -2.78 -16.90
N PHE A 161 -10.55 -3.32 -16.09
CA PHE A 161 -10.82 -4.75 -15.91
C PHE A 161 -10.77 -5.56 -17.21
N TRP A 162 -11.64 -5.23 -18.18
CA TRP A 162 -11.75 -5.96 -19.44
C TRP A 162 -10.48 -5.95 -20.29
N ARG A 163 -9.70 -4.87 -20.21
CA ARG A 163 -8.46 -4.71 -20.98
C ARG A 163 -7.28 -5.40 -20.30
N MET A 164 -7.41 -5.73 -19.02
CA MET A 164 -6.38 -6.37 -18.21
C MET A 164 -6.50 -7.90 -18.16
N LEU A 165 -7.50 -8.48 -18.82
CA LEU A 165 -7.61 -9.93 -18.97
C LEU A 165 -6.48 -10.51 -19.83
N PRO A 166 -5.97 -11.72 -19.50
CA PRO A 166 -5.01 -12.43 -20.32
C PRO A 166 -5.50 -12.64 -21.76
N ARG A 167 -4.57 -12.59 -22.71
CA ARG A 167 -4.79 -12.81 -24.16
C ARG A 167 -3.71 -13.75 -24.69
N ALA A 168 -3.98 -14.42 -25.80
CA ALA A 168 -3.04 -15.37 -26.40
C ALA A 168 -1.64 -14.78 -26.70
N TYR A 169 -1.55 -13.49 -27.03
CA TYR A 169 -0.27 -12.81 -27.26
C TYR A 169 0.56 -12.64 -25.99
N ASP A 170 -0.04 -12.69 -24.80
CA ASP A 170 0.67 -12.54 -23.53
C ASP A 170 1.62 -13.72 -23.29
N ILE A 171 1.29 -14.91 -23.78
CA ILE A 171 2.18 -16.08 -23.71
C ILE A 171 3.47 -15.79 -24.49
N ARG A 172 3.35 -15.27 -25.73
CA ARG A 172 4.51 -14.89 -26.53
C ARG A 172 5.32 -13.78 -25.88
N TRP A 173 4.65 -12.84 -25.19
CA TRP A 173 5.31 -11.79 -24.42
C TRP A 173 6.13 -12.37 -23.26
N MET A 174 5.56 -13.32 -22.52
CA MET A 174 6.22 -13.98 -21.37
C MET A 174 7.42 -14.81 -21.82
N MET A 175 7.33 -15.52 -22.94
CA MET A 175 8.46 -16.28 -23.52
C MET A 175 9.68 -15.43 -23.85
N ILE A 176 9.49 -14.11 -24.02
CA ILE A 176 10.57 -13.16 -24.28
C ILE A 176 10.80 -12.17 -23.13
N VAL A 177 10.08 -12.33 -22.01
CA VAL A 177 10.13 -11.44 -20.84
C VAL A 177 9.96 -9.96 -21.25
N GLY A 178 9.01 -9.70 -22.15
CA GLY A 178 8.78 -8.37 -22.72
C GLY A 178 9.93 -7.78 -23.53
N GLY A 179 10.97 -8.55 -23.78
CA GLY A 179 12.23 -8.08 -24.36
C GLY A 179 13.02 -7.17 -23.42
N TYR A 180 12.68 -7.07 -22.13
CA TYR A 180 13.35 -6.19 -21.17
C TYR A 180 14.81 -6.58 -20.96
N LEU A 181 15.11 -7.88 -20.95
CA LEU A 181 16.46 -8.41 -20.75
C LEU A 181 17.30 -8.46 -22.05
N SER A 182 16.91 -7.71 -23.08
CA SER A 182 17.60 -7.69 -24.38
C SER A 182 17.83 -6.27 -24.87
N LYS A 183 19.03 -6.02 -25.42
CA LYS A 183 19.38 -4.76 -26.10
C LYS A 183 18.74 -4.64 -27.50
N LYS A 184 18.23 -5.74 -28.06
CA LYS A 184 17.63 -5.75 -29.40
C LYS A 184 16.27 -5.02 -29.39
N LYS A 185 16.11 -4.08 -30.32
CA LYS A 185 14.81 -3.43 -30.61
C LYS A 185 14.03 -4.31 -31.57
N ARG A 186 12.85 -4.76 -31.16
CA ARG A 186 11.92 -5.54 -31.98
C ARG A 186 10.49 -5.25 -31.56
N ALA A 187 9.54 -5.54 -32.45
CA ALA A 187 8.13 -5.49 -32.09
C ALA A 187 7.84 -6.46 -30.94
N ILE A 188 7.18 -5.95 -29.90
CA ILE A 188 6.78 -6.72 -28.72
C ILE A 188 5.30 -7.07 -28.87
N PRO A 189 4.90 -8.35 -28.72
CA PRO A 189 3.50 -8.75 -28.85
C PRO A 189 2.68 -8.15 -27.71
N ALA A 190 1.87 -7.14 -28.01
CA ALA A 190 1.02 -6.45 -27.04
C ALA A 190 -0.20 -5.82 -27.71
N GLY A 191 -1.30 -5.71 -26.96
CA GLY A 191 -2.42 -4.83 -27.30
C GLY A 191 -2.24 -3.45 -26.67
N LYS A 192 -3.32 -2.85 -26.17
CA LYS A 192 -3.23 -1.60 -25.36
C LYS A 192 -2.33 -1.79 -24.14
N PHE A 193 -2.39 -2.96 -23.51
CA PHE A 193 -1.55 -3.35 -22.38
C PHE A 193 -0.81 -4.65 -22.69
N ASN A 194 0.44 -4.73 -22.24
CA ASN A 194 1.26 -5.93 -22.33
C ASN A 194 1.08 -6.85 -21.11
N ALA A 195 1.59 -8.09 -21.19
CA ALA A 195 1.41 -9.09 -20.13
C ALA A 195 1.97 -8.62 -18.76
N GLY A 196 3.09 -7.91 -18.74
CA GLY A 196 3.67 -7.36 -17.51
C GLY A 196 2.76 -6.29 -16.86
N GLN A 197 2.17 -5.40 -17.66
CA GLN A 197 1.21 -4.41 -17.17
C GLN A 197 -0.06 -5.07 -16.62
N LYS A 198 -0.54 -6.14 -17.27
CA LYS A 198 -1.69 -6.91 -16.79
C LYS A 198 -1.38 -7.62 -15.47
N ALA A 199 -0.22 -8.26 -15.38
CA ALA A 199 0.24 -8.91 -14.15
C ALA A 199 0.33 -7.89 -13.00
N TRP A 200 0.94 -6.72 -13.26
CA TRP A 200 1.01 -5.63 -12.29
C TRP A 200 -0.37 -5.13 -11.88
N PHE A 201 -1.31 -4.97 -12.82
CA PHE A 201 -2.70 -4.59 -12.51
C PHE A 201 -3.35 -5.54 -11.51
N TRP A 202 -3.22 -6.85 -11.71
CA TRP A 202 -3.83 -7.84 -10.81
C TRP A 202 -3.15 -7.87 -9.44
N VAL A 203 -1.81 -7.85 -9.40
CA VAL A 203 -1.07 -7.80 -8.14
C VAL A 203 -1.39 -6.52 -7.37
N ALA A 204 -1.33 -5.36 -8.03
CA ALA A 204 -1.57 -4.07 -7.38
C ALA A 204 -3.03 -3.90 -6.95
N THR A 205 -4.01 -4.37 -7.75
CA THR A 205 -5.42 -4.24 -7.39
C THR A 205 -5.79 -5.18 -6.24
N LEU A 206 -5.49 -6.47 -6.35
CA LEU A 206 -5.85 -7.43 -5.31
C LEU A 206 -5.04 -7.18 -4.04
N GLY A 207 -3.74 -6.94 -4.17
CA GLY A 207 -2.89 -6.54 -3.05
C GLY A 207 -3.37 -5.24 -2.42
N GLY A 208 -3.75 -4.24 -3.23
CA GLY A 208 -4.32 -2.98 -2.75
C GLY A 208 -5.62 -3.19 -1.97
N ILE A 209 -6.54 -4.03 -2.45
CA ILE A 209 -7.79 -4.35 -1.74
C ILE A 209 -7.49 -5.03 -0.41
N VAL A 210 -6.56 -5.99 -0.37
CA VAL A 210 -6.15 -6.65 0.88
C VAL A 210 -5.57 -5.62 1.85
N MET A 211 -4.65 -4.75 1.40
CA MET A 211 -4.05 -3.71 2.24
C MET A 211 -5.09 -2.70 2.77
N ILE A 212 -6.08 -2.33 1.96
CA ILE A 212 -7.19 -1.46 2.39
C ILE A 212 -8.02 -2.18 3.46
N ALA A 213 -8.37 -3.45 3.25
CA ALA A 213 -9.17 -4.22 4.20
C ALA A 213 -8.43 -4.41 5.53
N THR A 214 -7.15 -4.80 5.50
CA THR A 214 -6.34 -4.98 6.71
C THR A 214 -6.05 -3.65 7.40
N GLY A 215 -5.79 -2.59 6.63
CA GLY A 215 -5.59 -1.24 7.17
C GLY A 215 -6.85 -0.70 7.85
N ALA A 216 -8.02 -0.89 7.23
CA ALA A 216 -9.31 -0.53 7.83
C ALA A 216 -9.57 -1.34 9.10
N SER A 217 -9.28 -2.65 9.11
CA SER A 217 -9.45 -3.45 10.32
C SER A 217 -8.51 -3.02 11.45
N MET A 218 -7.29 -2.54 11.14
CA MET A 218 -6.38 -1.99 12.14
C MET A 218 -6.80 -0.60 12.63
N PHE A 219 -7.42 0.20 11.77
CA PHE A 219 -7.82 1.57 12.09
C PHE A 219 -9.12 1.62 12.92
N PHE A 220 -10.06 0.73 12.63
CA PHE A 220 -11.36 0.64 13.30
C PHE A 220 -11.42 -0.52 14.31
N LEU A 221 -10.28 -0.89 14.92
CA LEU A 221 -10.19 -2.02 15.86
C LEU A 221 -11.21 -1.95 17.02
N ASP A 222 -11.64 -0.75 17.42
CA ASP A 222 -12.63 -0.54 18.49
C ASP A 222 -14.10 -0.54 17.97
N TYR A 223 -14.34 -0.99 16.74
CA TYR A 223 -15.67 -1.06 16.12
C TYR A 223 -15.90 -2.41 15.43
N ASP A 224 -17.04 -3.07 15.71
CA ASP A 224 -17.41 -4.32 15.04
C ASP A 224 -17.56 -4.10 13.52
N ILE A 225 -16.75 -4.80 12.73
CA ILE A 225 -16.87 -4.86 11.26
C ILE A 225 -17.45 -6.24 10.87
N PRO A 226 -18.77 -6.36 10.65
CA PRO A 226 -19.45 -7.66 10.47
C PRO A 226 -18.92 -8.51 9.31
N ALA A 227 -18.40 -7.86 8.27
CA ALA A 227 -17.81 -8.53 7.11
C ALA A 227 -16.49 -9.24 7.42
N MET A 228 -15.72 -8.78 8.41
CA MET A 228 -14.42 -9.35 8.76
C MET A 228 -14.55 -10.55 9.71
N ARG A 229 -15.46 -10.47 10.69
CA ARG A 229 -15.78 -11.57 11.63
C ARG A 229 -16.28 -12.82 10.89
N SER A 230 -17.12 -12.63 9.88
CA SER A 230 -17.71 -13.72 9.09
C SER A 230 -16.77 -14.30 8.02
N ALA A 231 -15.93 -13.47 7.39
CA ALA A 231 -15.10 -13.92 6.26
C ALA A 231 -13.76 -14.55 6.66
N LEU A 232 -13.15 -14.12 7.77
CA LEU A 232 -11.79 -14.55 8.15
C LEU A 232 -11.74 -15.38 9.43
N GLY A 233 -12.87 -15.59 10.11
CA GLY A 233 -12.92 -16.35 11.37
C GLY A 233 -12.05 -15.77 12.49
N MET A 234 -11.53 -14.56 12.30
CA MET A 234 -10.81 -13.82 13.31
C MET A 234 -11.86 -13.13 14.17
N SER A 235 -12.00 -13.54 15.43
CA SER A 235 -12.75 -12.76 16.41
C SER A 235 -12.08 -11.39 16.46
N GLN A 236 -12.80 -10.36 16.01
CA GLN A 236 -12.47 -9.01 16.46
C GLN A 236 -12.87 -9.01 17.92
N ILE A 237 -11.85 -9.23 18.75
CA ILE A 237 -11.71 -8.73 20.12
C ILE A 237 -13.07 -8.36 20.71
N GLU A 238 -13.70 -9.31 21.42
CA GLU A 238 -14.79 -8.96 22.34
C GLU A 238 -14.20 -8.32 23.60
#